data_AF-A0A4P5TEP1-F1
#
_entry.id   AF-A0A4P5TEP1-F1
#
_cell.length_a   1.000
_cell.length_b   1.000
_cell.length_c   1.000
_cell.angle_alpha   90.00
_cell.angle_beta   90.00
_cell.angle_gamma   90.00
#
_symmetry.space_group_name_H-M   'P 1'
#
loop_
_entity.id
_entity.type
_entity.pdbx_description
1 polymer ?
#
loop_
_entity_poly.entity_id
_entity_poly.type
_entity_poly.pdbx_seq_one_letter_code
_entity_poly.pdbx_strand_id
1 'polypeptide(L)'
;MKWSAKIIRYTKIEIDKIHRTKRAKVSPNVLSKEEVKTILEAHNNIKHKMMLSLIYSCGLRCGELLTLKPIHIDSKRNIVVLKNAKGQKDRIVHLNPKILEMRA
;
A
#
# COMPACT_ATOMS: atom_id res chain seq x y z
N MET A 1 8.04 31.83 -18.77
CA MET A 1 6.93 31.21 -19.54
C MET A 1 5.73 32.14 -19.48
N LYS A 2 5.41 32.81 -20.60
CA LYS A 2 4.33 33.81 -20.69
C LYS A 2 3.00 33.09 -20.91
N TRP A 3 2.07 33.21 -19.95
CA TRP A 3 0.69 32.78 -20.15
C TRP A 3 -0.11 33.93 -20.77
N SER A 4 -0.39 33.84 -22.06
CA SER A 4 -1.26 34.79 -22.77
C SER A 4 -2.69 34.30 -22.70
N ALA A 5 -3.45 34.75 -21.70
CA ALA A 5 -4.90 34.54 -21.67
C ALA A 5 -5.55 35.46 -22.72
N LYS A 6 -5.86 34.92 -23.90
CA LYS A 6 -6.72 35.57 -24.89
C LYS A 6 -8.16 35.46 -24.40
N ILE A 7 -8.80 36.60 -24.10
CA ILE A 7 -10.23 36.67 -23.80
C ILE A 7 -10.99 36.55 -25.13
N ILE A 8 -11.50 35.35 -25.41
CA ILE A 8 -12.28 35.06 -26.61
C ILE A 8 -13.76 35.33 -26.26
N ARG A 9 -14.28 36.47 -26.71
CA ARG A 9 -15.70 36.83 -26.59
C ARG A 9 -16.51 36.11 -27.69
N TYR A 10 -17.50 35.33 -27.26
CA TYR A 10 -18.61 34.75 -28.06
C TYR A 10 -18.24 33.80 -29.22
N THR A 11 -17.58 32.68 -28.93
CA THR A 11 -17.51 31.55 -29.88
C THR A 11 -18.17 30.30 -29.30
N LYS A 12 -18.92 29.58 -30.13
CA LYS A 12 -19.53 28.27 -29.81
C LYS A 12 -18.43 27.34 -29.28
N ILE A 13 -18.51 26.98 -28.01
CA ILE A 13 -17.50 26.17 -27.33
C ILE A 13 -17.66 24.72 -27.81
N GLU A 14 -16.69 24.20 -28.58
CA GLU A 14 -16.60 22.77 -28.90
C GLU A 14 -16.08 22.01 -27.68
N ILE A 15 -17.00 21.40 -26.93
CA ILE A 15 -16.76 20.72 -25.64
C ILE A 15 -15.73 19.59 -25.78
N ASP A 16 -15.67 18.94 -26.94
CA ASP A 16 -14.80 17.80 -27.25
C ASP A 16 -13.30 18.16 -27.29
N LYS A 17 -12.95 19.42 -27.58
CA LYS A 17 -11.55 19.88 -27.63
C LYS A 17 -11.00 20.30 -26.26
N ILE A 18 -11.84 20.37 -25.22
CA ILE A 18 -11.45 20.78 -23.88
C ILE A 18 -10.86 19.58 -23.13
N HIS A 19 -9.54 19.44 -23.21
CA HIS A 19 -8.81 18.49 -22.39
C HIS A 19 -8.76 18.98 -20.94
N ARG A 20 -9.40 18.25 -20.01
CA ARG A 20 -9.26 18.52 -18.57
C ARG A 20 -7.78 18.41 -18.18
N THR A 21 -7.23 19.47 -17.61
CA THR A 21 -5.88 19.43 -17.03
C THR A 21 -5.84 18.38 -15.93
N LYS A 22 -4.91 17.42 -16.04
CA LYS A 22 -4.76 16.37 -15.04
C LYS A 22 -4.40 17.03 -13.70
N ARG A 23 -5.22 16.79 -12.67
CA ARG A 23 -4.97 17.30 -11.32
C ARG A 23 -3.58 16.83 -10.86
N ALA A 24 -2.78 17.75 -10.32
CA ALA A 24 -1.44 17.43 -9.83
C ALA A 24 -1.53 16.28 -8.81
N LYS A 25 -0.75 15.22 -9.02
CA LYS A 25 -0.65 14.12 -8.06
C LYS A 25 0.18 14.60 -6.88
N VAL A 26 -0.47 14.68 -5.72
CA VAL A 26 0.23 14.92 -4.46
C VAL A 26 1.03 13.67 -4.12
N SER A 27 2.30 13.83 -3.78
CA SER A 27 3.11 12.72 -3.28
C SER A 27 2.53 12.21 -1.96
N PRO A 28 2.42 10.89 -1.77
CA PRO A 28 1.92 10.34 -0.53
C PRO A 28 2.84 10.74 0.62
N ASN A 29 2.24 11.16 1.74
CA ASN A 29 2.97 11.36 2.98
C ASN A 29 3.46 9.99 3.46
N VAL A 30 4.78 9.83 3.62
CA VAL A 30 5.38 8.57 4.07
C VAL A 30 5.54 8.66 5.58
N LEU A 31 5.08 7.62 6.29
CA LEU A 31 5.21 7.56 7.74
C LEU A 31 6.67 7.43 8.16
N SER A 32 7.04 8.17 9.19
CA SER A 32 8.32 8.02 9.89
C SER A 32 8.36 6.73 10.72
N LYS A 33 9.55 6.28 11.11
CA LYS A 33 9.73 5.07 11.93
C LYS A 33 9.07 5.19 13.30
N GLU A 34 9.06 6.40 13.86
CA GLU A 34 8.46 6.71 15.16
C GLU A 34 6.94 6.57 15.11
N GLU A 35 6.30 7.15 14.09
CA GLU A 35 4.85 7.04 13.89
C GLU A 35 4.42 5.58 13.71
N VAL A 36 5.18 4.79 12.94
CA VAL A 36 4.90 3.36 12.76
C VAL A 36 4.97 2.62 14.10
N LYS A 37 5.97 2.94 14.94
CA LYS A 37 6.08 2.35 16.28
C LYS A 37 4.87 2.68 17.14
N THR A 38 4.45 3.94 17.17
CA THR A 38 3.25 4.37 17.91
C THR A 38 2.00 3.65 17.44
N ILE A 39 1.81 3.48 16.12
CA ILE A 39 0.67 2.74 15.54
C ILE A 39 0.69 1.27 15.98
N LEU A 40 1.86 0.62 15.97
CA LEU A 40 2.01 -0.78 16.38
C LEU A 40 1.81 -0.98 17.89
N GLU A 41 2.16 0.01 18.72
CA GLU A 41 2.03 -0.03 20.17
C GLU A 41 0.62 0.37 20.66
N ALA A 42 -0.14 1.15 19.87
CA ALA A 42 -1.49 1.59 20.23
C ALA A 42 -2.51 0.44 20.32
N HIS A 43 -2.24 -0.70 19.69
CA HIS A 43 -3.18 -1.82 19.61
C HIS A 43 -2.90 -2.85 20.71
N ASN A 44 -3.85 -3.02 21.64
CA ASN A 44 -3.76 -4.03 22.69
C ASN A 44 -4.03 -5.46 22.18
N ASN A 45 -4.68 -5.60 21.01
CA ASN A 45 -4.98 -6.90 20.41
C ASN A 45 -3.80 -7.41 19.57
N ILE A 46 -3.27 -8.57 19.96
CA ILE A 46 -2.15 -9.26 19.31
C ILE A 46 -2.45 -9.52 17.82
N LYS A 47 -3.70 -9.83 17.46
CA LYS A 47 -4.10 -10.08 16.05
C LYS A 47 -3.87 -8.87 15.17
N HIS A 48 -4.28 -7.68 15.63
CA HIS A 48 -4.14 -6.44 14.88
C HIS A 48 -2.68 -6.02 14.79
N LYS A 49 -1.93 -6.15 15.89
CA LYS A 49 -0.49 -5.89 15.92
C LYS A 49 0.28 -6.78 14.94
N MET A 50 -0.07 -8.07 14.87
CA MET A 50 0.51 -9.01 13.92
C MET A 50 0.17 -8.64 12.47
N MET A 51 -1.08 -8.31 12.17
CA MET A 51 -1.51 -7.87 10.84
C MET A 51 -0.74 -6.64 10.35
N LEU A 52 -0.63 -5.60 11.19
CA LEU A 52 0.10 -4.39 10.86
C LEU A 52 1.61 -4.65 10.70
N SER A 53 2.19 -5.49 11.57
CA SER A 53 3.60 -5.87 11.48
C SER A 53 3.92 -6.63 10.19
N LEU A 54 3.01 -7.49 9.73
CA LEU A 54 3.12 -8.21 8.46
C LEU A 54 3.03 -7.26 7.25
N ILE A 55 2.07 -6.33 7.27
CA ILE A 55 1.95 -5.30 6.22
C ILE A 55 3.23 -4.48 6.15
N TYR A 56 3.73 -4.00 7.29
CA TYR A 56 4.91 -3.15 7.35
C TYR A 56 6.19 -3.91 6.96
N SER A 57 6.42 -5.09 7.54
CA SER A 57 7.69 -5.82 7.36
C SER A 57 7.77 -6.57 6.03
N CYS A 58 6.66 -7.16 5.58
CA CYS A 58 6.62 -7.96 4.36
C CYS A 58 6.04 -7.18 3.15
N GLY A 59 5.59 -5.94 3.36
CA GLY A 59 4.99 -5.10 2.32
C GLY A 59 3.70 -5.68 1.76
N LEU A 60 2.90 -6.38 2.58
CA LEU A 60 1.68 -7.02 2.13
C LEU A 60 0.61 -5.98 1.79
N ARG A 61 -0.14 -6.21 0.72
CA ARG A 61 -1.38 -5.46 0.47
C ARG A 61 -2.48 -5.99 1.37
N CYS A 62 -3.46 -5.13 1.72
CA CYS A 62 -4.59 -5.55 2.56
C CYS A 62 -5.31 -6.79 1.99
N GLY A 63 -5.51 -6.86 0.67
CA GLY A 63 -6.12 -8.04 0.03
C GLY A 63 -5.26 -9.31 0.14
N GLU A 64 -3.94 -9.19 0.04
CA GLU A 64 -3.00 -10.32 0.20
C GLU A 64 -2.97 -10.81 1.65
N LEU A 65 -3.10 -9.89 2.62
CA LEU A 65 -3.18 -10.23 4.04
C LEU A 65 -4.48 -11.00 4.36
N LEU A 66 -5.62 -10.58 3.78
CA LEU A 66 -6.92 -11.21 4.04
C LEU A 66 -7.01 -12.63 3.45
N THR A 67 -6.33 -12.90 2.35
CA THR A 67 -6.29 -14.23 1.72
C THR A 67 -5.17 -15.11 2.22
N LEU A 68 -4.28 -14.58 3.07
CA LEU A 68 -3.13 -15.31 3.60
C LEU A 68 -3.60 -16.46 4.52
N LYS A 69 -3.12 -17.67 4.21
CA LYS A 69 -3.36 -18.87 5.00
C LYS A 69 -2.07 -19.32 5.70
N PRO A 70 -2.14 -19.97 6.86
CA PRO A 70 -0.96 -20.48 7.56
C PRO A 70 -0.09 -21.42 6.72
N ILE A 71 -0.68 -22.20 5.80
CA ILE A 71 0.03 -23.08 4.86
C ILE A 71 1.00 -22.34 3.94
N HIS A 72 0.82 -21.03 3.76
CA HIS A 72 1.70 -20.19 2.96
C HIS A 72 2.90 -19.66 3.73
N ILE A 73 2.98 -19.92 5.04
CA ILE A 73 4.05 -19.46 5.91
C ILE A 73 5.01 -20.63 6.17
N ASP A 74 6.19 -20.57 5.54
CA ASP A 74 7.28 -21.48 5.84
C ASP A 74 8.08 -20.93 7.03
N SER A 75 7.80 -21.48 8.21
CA SER A 75 8.48 -21.07 9.45
C SER A 75 9.92 -21.58 9.54
N LYS A 76 10.32 -22.61 8.76
CA LYS A 76 11.70 -23.11 8.74
C LYS A 76 12.61 -22.19 7.93
N ARG A 77 12.07 -21.65 6.83
CA ARG A 77 12.79 -20.74 5.94
C ARG A 77 12.53 -19.26 6.23
N ASN A 78 11.63 -18.95 7.18
CA ASN A 78 11.17 -17.60 7.49
C ASN A 78 10.66 -16.86 6.26
N ILE A 79 9.79 -17.52 5.50
CA ILE A 79 9.29 -17.03 4.22
C ILE A 79 7.75 -17.10 4.20
N VAL A 80 7.14 -16.10 3.57
CA VAL A 80 5.71 -16.11 3.22
C VAL A 80 5.56 -16.15 1.71
N VAL A 81 4.76 -17.10 1.23
CA VAL A 81 4.43 -17.25 -0.19
C VAL A 81 3.07 -16.62 -0.45
N LEU A 82 3.05 -15.49 -1.13
CA LEU A 82 1.81 -14.83 -1.50
C LEU A 82 1.34 -15.35 -2.85
N LYS A 83 0.22 -16.07 -2.82
CA LYS A 83 -0.47 -16.52 -4.02
C LYS A 83 -1.36 -15.42 -4.57
N ASN A 84 -1.50 -15.36 -5.90
CA ASN A 84 -2.35 -14.39 -6.60
C ASN A 84 -1.94 -12.92 -6.40
N ALA A 85 -0.64 -12.61 -6.35
CA ALA A 85 -0.22 -11.21 -6.43
C ALA A 85 -0.57 -10.64 -7.82
N LYS A 86 -0.60 -9.30 -7.93
CA LYS A 86 -1.01 -8.58 -9.14
C LYS A 86 -0.42 -9.20 -10.42
N GLY A 87 -1.29 -9.63 -11.34
CA GLY A 87 -0.90 -10.31 -12.58
C GLY A 87 -0.80 -11.84 -12.48
N GLN A 88 -1.41 -12.47 -11.47
CA GLN A 88 -1.36 -13.92 -11.22
C GLN A 88 0.06 -14.45 -11.01
N LYS A 89 0.94 -13.62 -10.47
CA LYS A 89 2.30 -14.02 -10.13
C LYS A 89 2.37 -14.28 -8.64
N ASP A 90 3.03 -15.37 -8.27
CA ASP A 90 3.36 -15.62 -6.88
C ASP A 90 4.57 -14.78 -6.51
N ARG A 91 4.57 -14.20 -5.30
CA ARG A 91 5.76 -13.56 -4.75
C ARG A 91 6.14 -14.16 -3.42
N ILE A 92 7.44 -14.26 -3.23
CA ILE A 92 8.04 -14.75 -2.00
C ILE A 92 8.55 -13.53 -1.23
N VAL A 93 8.16 -13.42 0.04
CA VAL A 93 8.62 -12.35 0.93
C VAL A 93 9.25 -12.95 2.17
N HIS A 94 10.34 -12.31 2.62
CA HIS A 94 10.99 -12.69 3.86
C HIS A 94 10.16 -12.24 5.05
N LEU A 95 10.03 -13.13 6.03
CA LEU A 95 9.35 -12.88 7.29
C LEU A 95 10.40 -12.62 8.36
N ASN A 96 10.21 -11.56 9.14
CA ASN A 96 11.05 -11.35 10.31
C ASN A 96 10.70 -12.38 11.39
N PRO A 97 11.69 -13.13 11.95
CA PRO A 97 11.45 -14.11 13.00
C PRO A 97 10.69 -13.56 14.22
N LYS A 98 10.88 -12.27 14.55
CA LYS A 98 10.13 -11.59 15.62
C LYS A 98 8.61 -11.64 15.43
N ILE A 99 8.13 -11.72 14.19
CA ILE A 99 6.70 -11.84 13.90
C ILE A 99 6.20 -13.26 14.17
N LEU A 100 7.05 -14.28 13.99
CA LEU A 100 6.71 -15.65 14.41
C LEU A 100 6.62 -15.78 15.93
N GLU A 101 7.37 -15.01 16.69
CA GLU A 101 7.30 -15.02 18.16
C GLU A 101 6.03 -14.37 18.70
N MET A 102 5.40 -13.45 17.95
CA MET A 102 4.13 -12.81 18.33
C MET A 102 2.90 -13.72 18.16
N ARG A 103 3.09 -14.99 17.78
CA ARG A 103 2.04 -16.00 17.71
C ARG A 103 1.55 -16.31 19.12
N ALA A 104 0.26 -16.11 19.39
CA ALA A 104 -0.41 -16.59 20.59
C ALA A 104 -0.67 -18.10 20.50
#